data_AF-A0A1B6JNY0-F1
#
_entry.id   AF-A0A1B6JNY0-F1
#
_cell.length_a   1.000
_cell.length_b   1.000
_cell.length_c   1.000
_cell.angle_alpha   90.00
_cell.angle_beta   90.00
_cell.angle_gamma   90.00
#
_symmetry.space_group_name_H-M   'P 1'
#
loop_
_entity.id
_entity.type
_entity.pdbx_description
1 polymer ?
#
loop_
_entity_poly.entity_id
_entity_poly.type
_entity_poly.pdbx_seq_one_letter_code
_entity_poly.pdbx_strand_id
1 'polypeptide(L)'
;TVEEIVQCLEREGSEFSSATLKLLNKMSPISMKIAKVELEKGAKMNLKECLQMEYRLAKAALEATSSPDFYEGVRALLKDKDQNPKWKPARLEEVTDDMVNKVFMPISADEELKL
;
A
#
# COMPACT_ATOMS: atom_id res chain seq x y z
N THR A 1 -7.85 11.02 3.44
CA THR A 1 -7.44 9.97 2.48
C THR A 1 -5.98 10.19 2.10
N VAL A 2 -5.39 9.37 1.23
CA VAL A 2 -4.02 9.64 0.74
C VAL A 2 -4.00 10.90 -0.12
N GLU A 3 -5.06 11.14 -0.90
CA GLU A 3 -5.26 12.36 -1.69
C GLU A 3 -5.29 13.60 -0.81
N GLU A 4 -6.00 13.57 0.33
CA GLU A 4 -6.02 14.70 1.27
C GLU A 4 -4.63 14.95 1.89
N ILE A 5 -3.84 13.90 2.16
CA ILE A 5 -2.45 14.05 2.63
C ILE A 5 -1.62 14.78 1.57
N VAL A 6 -1.73 14.36 0.31
CA VAL A 6 -1.05 15.00 -0.82
C VAL A 6 -1.47 16.46 -0.94
N GLN A 7 -2.77 16.76 -0.94
CA GLN A 7 -3.29 18.13 -1.02
C GLN A 7 -2.82 19.03 0.13
N CYS A 8 -2.73 18.49 1.35
CA CYS A 8 -2.22 19.23 2.50
C CYS A 8 -0.74 19.60 2.31
N LEU A 9 0.10 18.65 1.87
CA LEU A 9 1.51 18.91 1.58
C LEU A 9 1.69 19.93 0.44
N GLU A 10 0.86 19.84 -0.62
CA GLU A 10 0.87 20.79 -1.73
C GLU A 10 0.53 22.21 -1.28
N ARG A 11 -0.42 22.35 -0.36
CA ARG A 11 -0.82 23.65 0.19
C ARG A 11 0.23 24.25 1.13
N GLU A 12 0.89 23.41 1.93
CA GLU A 12 1.91 23.87 2.88
C GLU A 12 3.13 24.44 2.15
N GLY A 13 3.62 23.75 1.10
CA GLY A 13 4.65 24.28 0.21
C GLY A 13 6.05 24.43 0.84
N SER A 14 6.30 23.87 2.03
CA SER A 14 7.62 23.85 2.66
C SER A 14 8.62 22.99 1.88
N GLU A 15 9.92 23.13 2.18
CA GLU A 15 10.96 22.24 1.62
C GLU A 15 10.69 20.78 1.97
N PHE A 16 10.30 20.53 3.22
CA PHE A 16 9.88 19.22 3.69
C PHE A 16 8.69 18.67 2.90
N SER A 17 7.65 19.48 2.72
CA SER A 17 6.47 19.08 1.95
C SER A 17 6.80 18.77 0.49
N SER A 18 7.61 19.61 -0.14
CA SER A 18 8.06 19.42 -1.52
C SER A 18 8.89 18.15 -1.70
N ALA A 19 9.80 17.86 -0.75
CA ALA A 19 10.59 16.63 -0.76
C ALA A 19 9.70 15.40 -0.54
N THR A 20 8.75 15.48 0.38
CA THR A 20 7.80 14.40 0.68
C THR A 20 6.90 14.09 -0.51
N LEU A 21 6.34 15.11 -1.19
CA LEU A 21 5.55 14.92 -2.41
C LEU A 21 6.34 14.22 -3.51
N LYS A 22 7.60 14.61 -3.74
CA LYS A 22 8.48 13.94 -4.70
C LYS A 22 8.69 12.46 -4.37
N LEU A 23 8.76 12.11 -3.08
CA LEU A 23 8.86 10.72 -2.64
C LEU A 23 7.54 9.98 -2.89
N LEU A 24 6.41 10.51 -2.42
CA LEU A 24 5.10 9.87 -2.55
C LEU A 24 4.72 9.63 -4.03
N ASN A 25 5.05 10.56 -4.92
CA ASN A 25 4.79 10.43 -6.36
C ASN A 25 5.55 9.28 -7.04
N LYS A 26 6.57 8.70 -6.39
CA LYS A 26 7.31 7.53 -6.89
C LYS A 26 6.77 6.21 -6.34
N MET A 27 5.92 6.25 -5.31
CA MET A 27 5.40 5.06 -4.63
C MET A 27 4.19 4.49 -5.37
N SER A 28 3.90 3.20 -5.16
CA SER A 28 2.67 2.58 -5.67
C SER A 28 1.43 3.25 -5.05
N PRO A 29 0.49 3.76 -5.87
CA PRO A 29 -0.74 4.37 -5.38
C PRO A 29 -1.58 3.43 -4.50
N ILE A 30 -1.73 2.17 -4.92
CA ILE A 30 -2.52 1.19 -4.17
C ILE A 30 -1.82 0.79 -2.87
N SER A 31 -0.51 0.60 -2.86
CA SER A 31 0.24 0.30 -1.64
C SER A 31 0.13 1.43 -0.62
N MET A 32 0.19 2.70 -1.05
CA MET A 32 0.00 3.84 -0.15
C MET A 32 -1.39 3.84 0.50
N LYS A 33 -2.45 3.55 -0.25
CA LYS A 33 -3.81 3.48 0.31
C LYS A 33 -3.98 2.28 1.26
N ILE A 34 -3.43 1.11 0.91
CA ILE A 34 -3.43 -0.07 1.79
C ILE A 34 -2.70 0.24 3.10
N ALA A 35 -1.48 0.79 3.05
CA ALA A 35 -0.68 1.11 4.23
C ALA A 35 -1.39 2.11 5.16
N LYS A 36 -2.08 3.12 4.59
CA LYS A 36 -2.89 4.03 5.41
C LYS A 36 -4.00 3.29 6.17
N VAL A 37 -4.77 2.44 5.48
CA VAL A 37 -5.88 1.69 6.09
C VAL A 37 -5.37 0.68 7.11
N GLU A 38 -4.24 0.03 6.82
CA GLU A 38 -3.53 -0.88 7.72
C GLU A 38 -3.16 -0.18 9.03
N LEU A 39 -2.53 1.01 8.98
CA LEU A 39 -2.18 1.79 10.16
C LEU A 39 -3.42 2.21 10.98
N GLU A 40 -4.50 2.62 10.31
CA GLU A 40 -5.76 3.01 10.98
C GLU A 40 -6.45 1.83 11.68
N LYS A 41 -6.38 0.62 11.10
CA LYS A 41 -6.89 -0.61 11.71
C LYS A 41 -5.98 -1.08 12.85
N GLY A 42 -4.68 -1.13 12.60
CA GLY A 42 -3.66 -1.60 13.54
C GLY A 42 -3.60 -0.78 14.83
N ALA A 43 -3.91 0.52 14.77
CA ALA A 43 -4.00 1.38 15.95
C ALA A 43 -5.03 0.91 17.01
N LYS A 44 -5.94 0.00 16.64
CA LYS A 44 -7.00 -0.56 17.52
C LYS A 44 -6.80 -2.04 17.83
N MET A 45 -5.69 -2.63 17.40
CA MET A 45 -5.41 -4.05 17.46
C MET A 45 -4.26 -4.35 18.44
N ASN A 46 -4.24 -5.56 18.99
CA ASN A 46 -3.07 -6.09 19.67
C ASN A 46 -2.06 -6.66 18.66
N LEU A 47 -0.85 -7.01 19.11
CA LEU A 47 0.21 -7.53 18.25
C LEU A 47 -0.21 -8.77 17.45
N LYS A 48 -0.94 -9.71 18.08
CA LYS A 48 -1.39 -10.94 17.41
C LYS A 48 -2.31 -10.62 16.24
N GLU A 49 -3.25 -9.71 16.45
CA GLU A 49 -4.20 -9.25 15.43
C GLU A 49 -3.50 -8.50 14.29
N CYS A 50 -2.53 -7.62 14.60
CA CYS A 50 -1.72 -6.94 13.59
C CYS A 50 -0.97 -7.94 12.72
N LEU A 51 -0.29 -8.93 13.31
CA LEU A 51 0.45 -9.93 12.56
C LEU A 51 -0.46 -10.78 11.65
N GLN A 52 -1.68 -11.11 12.10
CA GLN A 52 -2.67 -11.79 11.25
C GLN A 52 -3.13 -10.91 10.09
N MET A 53 -3.37 -9.62 10.33
CA MET A 53 -3.70 -8.66 9.26
C MET A 53 -2.56 -8.52 8.26
N GLU A 54 -1.34 -8.27 8.72
CA GLU A 54 -0.12 -8.15 7.90
C GLU A 54 0.15 -9.42 7.09
N TYR A 55 -0.09 -10.59 7.67
CA TYR A 55 0.03 -11.86 6.97
C TYR A 55 -0.94 -11.96 5.77
N ARG A 56 -2.20 -11.57 5.95
CA ARG A 56 -3.18 -11.52 4.85
C ARG A 56 -2.76 -10.53 3.77
N LEU A 57 -2.24 -9.36 4.15
CA LEU A 57 -1.74 -8.36 3.19
C LEU A 57 -0.55 -8.89 2.39
N ALA A 58 0.39 -9.58 3.04
CA ALA A 58 1.53 -10.21 2.38
C ALA A 58 1.08 -11.31 1.40
N LYS A 59 0.15 -12.19 1.79
CA LYS A 59 -0.45 -13.17 0.87
C LYS A 59 -1.12 -12.48 -0.33
N ALA A 60 -1.94 -11.46 -0.08
CA ALA A 60 -2.65 -10.76 -1.13
C ALA A 60 -1.71 -10.07 -2.13
N ALA A 61 -0.57 -9.55 -1.66
CA ALA A 61 0.48 -8.98 -2.51
C ALA A 61 1.17 -10.04 -3.39
N LEU A 62 1.47 -11.21 -2.83
CA LEU A 62 2.03 -12.34 -3.58
C LEU A 62 1.04 -12.94 -4.57
N GLU A 63 -0.25 -12.98 -4.23
CA GLU A 63 -1.31 -13.47 -5.12
C GLU A 63 -1.74 -12.42 -6.15
N ALA A 64 -1.16 -11.20 -6.11
CA ALA A 64 -1.54 -10.06 -6.94
C ALA A 64 -3.05 -9.77 -6.92
N THR A 65 -3.68 -9.92 -5.75
CA THR A 65 -5.15 -9.92 -5.56
C THR A 65 -5.83 -8.64 -6.08
N SER A 66 -5.16 -7.49 -5.87
CA SER A 66 -5.65 -6.16 -6.29
C SER A 66 -4.72 -5.44 -7.25
N SER A 67 -3.45 -5.85 -7.34
CA SER A 67 -2.45 -5.21 -8.20
C SER A 67 -1.20 -6.10 -8.35
N PRO A 68 -0.50 -6.04 -9.51
CA PRO A 68 0.80 -6.67 -9.71
C PRO A 68 1.98 -5.87 -9.12
N ASP A 69 1.73 -4.75 -8.44
CA ASP A 69 2.77 -3.78 -8.04
C ASP A 69 3.87 -4.37 -7.17
N PHE A 70 3.62 -5.42 -6.38
CA PHE A 70 4.68 -6.09 -5.63
C PHE A 70 5.79 -6.60 -6.57
N TYR A 71 5.41 -7.31 -7.64
CA TYR A 71 6.34 -7.85 -8.61
C TYR A 71 7.01 -6.76 -9.45
N GLU A 72 6.26 -5.72 -9.81
CA GLU A 72 6.83 -4.57 -10.53
C GLU A 72 7.84 -3.81 -9.68
N GLY A 73 7.58 -3.65 -8.38
CA GLY A 73 8.52 -3.04 -7.44
C GLY A 73 9.79 -3.87 -7.32
N VAL A 74 9.66 -5.19 -7.16
CA VAL A 74 10.82 -6.11 -7.16
C VAL A 74 11.59 -6.00 -8.47
N ARG A 75 10.91 -5.95 -9.62
CA ARG A 75 11.55 -5.79 -10.93
C ARG A 75 12.34 -4.48 -10.98
N ALA A 76 11.69 -3.36 -10.71
CA ALA A 76 12.26 -2.02 -10.86
C ALA A 76 13.40 -1.73 -9.87
N LEU A 77 13.34 -2.25 -8.64
CA LEU A 77 14.32 -1.95 -7.59
C LEU A 77 15.40 -3.02 -7.44
N LEU A 78 15.09 -4.30 -7.64
CA LEU A 78 16.00 -5.41 -7.29
C LEU A 78 16.51 -6.19 -8.50
N LYS A 79 15.67 -6.40 -9.52
CA LYS A 79 16.04 -7.19 -10.70
C LYS A 79 16.71 -6.34 -11.79
N ASP A 80 15.93 -5.46 -12.40
CA ASP A 80 16.38 -4.61 -13.51
C ASP A 80 17.06 -3.34 -12.99
N LYS A 81 16.71 -2.92 -11.76
CA LYS A 81 17.30 -1.78 -11.04
C LYS A 81 17.20 -0.46 -11.81
N ASP A 82 16.14 -0.31 -12.61
CA ASP A 82 15.89 0.90 -13.42
C ASP A 82 15.31 2.06 -12.60
N GLN A 83 14.84 1.79 -11.37
CA GLN A 83 14.16 2.76 -10.52
C GLN A 83 12.96 3.44 -11.21
N ASN A 84 12.35 2.76 -12.18
CA ASN A 84 11.25 3.27 -12.99
C ASN A 84 10.07 2.27 -12.98
N PRO A 85 9.43 2.09 -11.81
CA PRO A 85 8.32 1.17 -11.69
C PRO A 85 7.09 1.67 -12.46
N LYS A 86 6.39 0.74 -13.12
CA LYS A 86 5.15 0.97 -13.86
C LYS A 86 3.95 0.52 -13.04
N TRP A 87 3.59 1.31 -12.04
CA TRP A 87 2.49 1.01 -11.14
C TRP A 87 1.16 0.87 -11.84
N LYS A 88 0.34 -0.07 -11.36
CA LYS A 88 -1.03 -0.31 -11.82
C LYS A 88 -1.95 -0.50 -10.61
N PRO A 89 -2.87 0.46 -10.35
CA PRO A 89 -3.12 1.68 -11.10
C PRO A 89 -2.00 2.72 -10.96
N ALA A 90 -1.91 3.65 -11.90
CA ALA A 90 -0.80 4.62 -11.96
C ALA A 90 -1.09 5.89 -11.15
N ARG A 91 -2.37 6.15 -10.84
CA ARG A 91 -2.81 7.35 -10.11
C ARG A 91 -3.62 7.00 -8.87
N LEU A 92 -3.64 7.90 -7.89
CA LEU A 92 -4.39 7.71 -6.64
C LEU A 92 -5.88 7.60 -6.90
N GLU A 93 -6.41 8.42 -7.81
CA GLU A 93 -7.86 8.51 -8.11
C GLU A 93 -8.39 7.25 -8.80
N GLU A 94 -7.50 6.45 -9.40
CA GLU A 94 -7.82 5.18 -10.04
C GLU A 94 -7.90 4.01 -9.04
N VAL A 95 -7.38 4.18 -7.82
CA VAL A 95 -7.48 3.17 -6.76
C VAL A 95 -8.86 3.27 -6.11
N THR A 96 -9.68 2.25 -6.35
CA THR A 96 -11.02 2.15 -5.76
C THR A 96 -11.00 1.56 -4.34
N ASP A 97 -12.03 1.85 -3.55
CA ASP A 97 -12.19 1.27 -2.22
C ASP A 97 -12.31 -0.25 -2.25
N ASP A 98 -12.91 -0.82 -3.29
CA ASP A 98 -13.00 -2.28 -3.46
C ASP A 98 -11.62 -2.92 -3.57
N MET A 99 -10.73 -2.34 -4.38
CA MET A 99 -9.35 -2.82 -4.53
C MET A 99 -8.59 -2.82 -3.20
N VAL A 100 -8.80 -1.79 -2.37
CA VAL A 100 -8.17 -1.67 -1.05
C VAL A 100 -8.82 -2.65 -0.07
N ASN A 101 -10.15 -2.70 0.01
CA ASN A 101 -10.86 -3.52 0.99
C ASN A 101 -10.66 -5.02 0.75
N LYS A 102 -10.52 -5.44 -0.51
CA LYS A 102 -10.35 -6.84 -0.90
C LYS A 102 -9.15 -7.51 -0.20
N VAL A 103 -8.04 -6.80 0.00
CA VAL A 103 -6.84 -7.37 0.65
C VAL A 103 -6.98 -7.53 2.16
N PHE A 104 -7.99 -6.91 2.78
CA PHE A 104 -8.29 -7.04 4.21
C PHE A 104 -9.38 -8.07 4.52
N MET A 105 -9.91 -8.75 3.51
CA MET A 105 -10.95 -9.75 3.71
C MET A 105 -10.39 -10.94 4.52
N PRO A 106 -11.21 -11.54 5.41
CA PRO A 106 -10.80 -12.73 6.14
C PRO A 106 -10.49 -13.87 5.17
N ILE A 107 -9.47 -14.66 5.50
CA ILE A 107 -9.15 -15.93 4.83
C ILE A 107 -9.66 -17.10 5.67
N SER A 108 -9.61 -18.31 5.11
CA SER A 108 -10.04 -19.50 5.84
C SER A 108 -9.19 -19.72 7.10
N ALA A 109 -9.78 -20.29 8.15
CA ALA A 109 -9.08 -20.50 9.43
C ALA A 109 -7.85 -21.43 9.30
N ASP A 110 -7.88 -22.34 8.32
CA ASP A 110 -6.77 -23.25 8.03
C ASP A 110 -5.58 -22.55 7.36
N GLU A 111 -5.84 -21.46 6.64
CA GLU A 111 -4.84 -20.65 5.97
C GLU A 111 -4.34 -19.47 6.80
N GLU A 112 -4.96 -19.21 7.96
CA GLU A 112 -4.62 -18.07 8.81
C GLU A 112 -3.28 -18.27 9.54
N LEU A 113 -2.61 -17.16 9.83
CA LEU A 113 -1.40 -17.19 10.65
C LEU A 113 -1.71 -17.71 12.07
N LYS A 114 -1.03 -18.81 12.43
CA LYS A 114 -1.07 -19.43 13.75
C LYS A 114 0.11 -18.90 14.58
N LEU A 115 -0.20 -18.20 15.66
CA LEU A 115 0.72 -17.57 16.61
C LEU A 115 0.55 -18.16 18.00
#